data_AF-A0A5C3NR53-F1
#
_entry.id   AF-A0A5C3NR53-F1
#
_cell.length_a   1.000
_cell.length_b   1.000
_cell.length_c   1.000
_cell.angle_alpha   90.00
_cell.angle_beta   90.00
_cell.angle_gamma   90.00
#
_symmetry.space_group_name_H-M   'P 1'
#
loop_
_entity.id
_entity.type
_entity.pdbx_description
1 polymer ?
#
loop_
_entity_poly.entity_id
_entity_poly.type
_entity_poly.pdbx_seq_one_letter_code
_entity_poly.pdbx_strand_id
1 'polypeptide(L)'
;MLSDSLQRLQLRQLESENAVSLSDQGAHGDDGRTARGDEPSDGHRDADVRALSAESVRTPVSHLLREGYGFRPTSGASTPLTPGSGLRDSPLPDPHGLGWPAKSTILRLNASPAERAAREKKMTDAVRTILECIGEDPDREGLARTPERYAQAVMWMTRGYEERLADVINDAVFAEDHDEMVIVRDIDVASLCEHHLVPFMGKIAIAYIPNQLVLGLSKLARIAETFSRRLQVQERLTKQIAIAIQEAIKPRGVAVVMEATHMCMTMRGVQKPGSITVTSCMLGCFRTQQKTREEFLTLIKGR
;
A
#
# COMPACT_ATOMS: atom_id res chain seq x y z
N MET A 1 -12.68 -23.04 -19.41
CA MET A 1 -11.41 -23.29 -20.12
C MET A 1 -10.34 -23.57 -19.09
N LEU A 2 -10.22 -24.84 -18.66
CA LEU A 2 -9.32 -25.31 -17.59
C LEU A 2 -8.30 -26.35 -18.11
N SER A 3 -8.00 -26.42 -19.42
CA SER A 3 -7.13 -27.46 -19.99
C SER A 3 -5.66 -27.05 -20.19
N ASP A 4 -5.34 -25.75 -20.26
CA ASP A 4 -3.97 -25.31 -20.57
C ASP A 4 -2.97 -25.53 -19.42
N SER A 5 -3.44 -25.53 -18.18
CA SER A 5 -2.57 -25.74 -17.01
C SER A 5 -2.13 -27.20 -16.86
N LEU A 6 -2.94 -28.16 -17.31
CA LEU A 6 -2.62 -29.59 -17.26
C LEU A 6 -1.64 -29.99 -18.37
N GLN A 7 -1.76 -29.41 -19.57
CA GLN A 7 -0.79 -29.65 -20.66
C GLN A 7 0.61 -29.13 -20.35
N ARG A 8 0.74 -28.02 -19.61
CA ARG A 8 2.05 -27.48 -19.19
C ARG A 8 2.75 -28.35 -18.13
N LEU A 9 2.01 -29.11 -17.34
CA LEU A 9 2.57 -30.04 -16.36
C LEU A 9 3.12 -31.32 -17.01
N GLN A 10 2.47 -31.82 -18.06
CA GLN A 10 2.95 -33.01 -18.79
C GLN A 10 4.19 -32.72 -19.66
N LEU A 11 4.33 -31.52 -20.22
CA LEU A 11 5.51 -31.13 -21.00
C LEU A 11 6.78 -31.00 -20.13
N ARG A 12 6.65 -30.55 -18.87
CA ARG A 12 7.79 -30.41 -17.94
C ARG A 12 8.33 -31.73 -17.41
N GLN A 13 7.52 -32.78 -17.35
CA GLN A 13 8.00 -34.12 -16.98
C GLN A 13 8.90 -34.72 -18.06
N LEU A 14 8.55 -34.53 -19.34
CA LEU A 14 9.33 -35.05 -20.48
C LEU A 14 10.67 -34.33 -20.66
N GLU A 15 10.76 -33.04 -20.34
CA GLU A 15 12.04 -32.29 -20.42
C GLU A 15 13.00 -32.66 -19.28
N SER A 16 12.50 -33.11 -18.13
CA SER A 16 13.33 -33.52 -17.00
C SER A 16 14.00 -34.88 -17.18
N GLU A 17 13.40 -35.77 -17.99
CA GLU A 17 13.96 -37.10 -18.28
C GLU A 17 15.08 -37.06 -19.33
N ASN A 18 15.13 -36.02 -20.18
CA ASN A 18 16.16 -35.87 -21.22
C ASN A 18 17.44 -35.15 -20.76
N ALA A 19 17.44 -34.49 -19.60
CA ALA A 19 18.57 -33.70 -19.13
C ALA A 19 19.65 -34.49 -18.35
N VAL A 20 19.43 -35.80 -18.12
CA VAL A 20 20.33 -36.64 -17.30
C VAL A 20 21.43 -37.35 -18.13
N SER A 21 21.51 -37.14 -19.45
CA SER A 21 22.41 -37.92 -20.31
C SER A 21 23.66 -37.20 -20.86
N LEU A 22 23.94 -35.95 -20.50
CA LEU A 22 25.09 -35.23 -21.06
C LEU A 22 25.84 -34.40 -20.00
N SER A 23 26.68 -35.08 -19.22
CA SER A 23 27.80 -34.45 -18.51
C SER A 23 29.04 -35.33 -18.65
N ASP A 24 29.95 -34.98 -19.55
CA ASP A 24 31.38 -35.25 -19.35
C ASP A 24 32.28 -34.43 -20.29
N GLN A 25 33.50 -34.15 -19.81
CA GLN A 25 34.64 -33.47 -20.45
C GLN A 25 34.58 -31.93 -20.46
N GLY A 26 35.60 -31.16 -20.09
CA GLY A 26 37.03 -31.41 -19.82
C GLY A 26 37.81 -30.10 -20.09
N ALA A 27 38.91 -29.89 -19.38
CA ALA A 27 39.67 -28.63 -19.20
C ALA A 27 40.51 -28.11 -20.39
N HIS A 28 40.91 -26.81 -20.37
CA HIS A 28 42.32 -26.30 -20.39
C HIS A 28 42.51 -24.85 -20.90
N GLY A 29 43.40 -24.11 -20.20
CA GLY A 29 44.40 -23.12 -20.70
C GLY A 29 43.90 -21.73 -21.12
N ASP A 30 44.69 -20.66 -21.22
CA ASP A 30 45.93 -20.14 -20.62
C ASP A 30 46.11 -18.70 -21.16
N ASP A 31 46.82 -17.85 -20.40
CA ASP A 31 47.69 -16.73 -20.79
C ASP A 31 47.26 -15.33 -21.34
N GLY A 32 47.94 -14.30 -20.79
CA GLY A 32 48.34 -13.05 -21.48
C GLY A 32 47.71 -11.72 -20.99
N ARG A 33 48.35 -10.94 -20.08
CA ARG A 33 49.15 -9.69 -20.32
C ARG A 33 48.38 -8.55 -21.06
N THR A 34 48.37 -7.24 -20.71
CA THR A 34 49.23 -6.33 -19.93
C THR A 34 48.59 -4.91 -19.82
N ALA A 35 48.78 -4.25 -18.67
CA ALA A 35 49.21 -2.85 -18.40
C ALA A 35 48.54 -1.56 -19.00
N ARG A 36 48.06 -0.72 -18.05
CA ARG A 36 48.40 0.71 -17.72
C ARG A 36 48.02 1.92 -18.60
N GLY A 37 47.52 2.95 -17.88
CA GLY A 37 47.71 4.41 -18.06
C GLY A 37 46.70 5.10 -19.00
N ASP A 38 46.27 6.34 -18.87
CA ASP A 38 46.43 7.46 -17.91
C ASP A 38 45.35 8.51 -18.29
N GLU A 39 44.87 9.28 -17.33
CA GLU A 39 44.19 10.59 -17.50
C GLU A 39 45.24 11.68 -17.88
N PRO A 40 44.93 12.91 -18.41
CA PRO A 40 44.06 13.89 -17.72
C PRO A 40 43.41 15.08 -18.51
N SER A 41 42.56 15.81 -17.76
CA SER A 41 42.39 17.28 -17.61
C SER A 41 41.92 18.26 -18.71
N ASP A 42 40.93 19.07 -18.27
CA ASP A 42 40.80 20.55 -18.29
C ASP A 42 40.31 21.36 -19.50
N GLY A 43 39.41 22.32 -19.20
CA GLY A 43 39.06 23.45 -20.07
C GLY A 43 37.87 24.32 -19.60
N HIS A 44 38.20 25.44 -18.93
CA HIS A 44 37.37 26.57 -18.46
C HIS A 44 36.32 27.21 -19.42
N ARG A 45 35.28 27.89 -18.90
CA ARG A 45 35.18 29.39 -18.80
C ARG A 45 33.82 29.95 -18.31
N ASP A 46 33.96 31.17 -17.79
CA ASP A 46 33.12 32.05 -16.96
C ASP A 46 31.74 32.57 -17.45
N ALA A 47 30.93 32.91 -16.44
CA ALA A 47 30.11 34.12 -16.20
C ALA A 47 29.18 34.71 -17.28
N ASP A 48 27.91 34.94 -16.89
CA ASP A 48 27.31 36.27 -17.03
C ASP A 48 26.11 36.50 -16.09
N VAL A 49 26.21 37.57 -15.30
CA VAL A 49 25.18 38.14 -14.43
C VAL A 49 24.54 39.31 -15.16
N ARG A 50 23.23 39.25 -15.42
CA ARG A 50 22.43 40.46 -15.71
C ARG A 50 21.07 40.41 -15.03
N ALA A 51 20.94 41.27 -14.03
CA ALA A 51 19.69 41.83 -13.53
C ALA A 51 19.03 42.74 -14.57
N LEU A 52 17.76 43.08 -14.31
CA LEU A 52 16.80 44.03 -14.94
C LEU A 52 15.51 43.24 -15.26
N SER A 53 14.30 43.59 -14.86
CA SER A 53 13.74 44.77 -14.18
C SER A 53 12.29 44.42 -13.83
N ALA A 54 11.79 45.00 -12.75
CA ALA A 54 10.43 44.82 -12.24
C ALA A 54 9.36 45.40 -13.18
N GLU A 55 8.30 44.65 -13.44
CA GLU A 55 6.98 45.21 -13.78
C GLU A 55 5.90 44.51 -12.94
N SER A 56 5.42 45.25 -11.93
CA SER A 56 4.32 44.87 -11.06
C SER A 56 2.98 45.09 -11.78
N VAL A 57 2.35 44.02 -12.25
CA VAL A 57 0.96 44.08 -12.71
C VAL A 57 0.05 44.00 -11.48
N ARG A 58 -0.51 45.14 -11.08
CA ARG A 58 -1.58 45.23 -10.07
C ARG A 58 -2.91 44.84 -10.71
N THR A 59 -3.48 43.71 -10.30
CA THR A 59 -4.86 43.32 -10.63
C THR A 59 -5.82 43.83 -9.54
N PRO A 60 -7.07 44.24 -9.86
CA PRO A 60 -7.96 44.87 -8.91
C PRO A 60 -8.55 43.85 -7.92
N VAL A 61 -8.56 44.23 -6.64
CA VAL A 61 -9.26 43.52 -5.57
C VAL A 61 -10.76 43.70 -5.78
N SER A 62 -11.47 42.64 -6.16
CA SER A 62 -12.94 42.64 -6.18
C SER A 62 -13.50 42.14 -4.85
N HIS A 63 -14.62 42.75 -4.49
CA HIS A 63 -15.27 42.72 -3.19
C HIS A 63 -15.69 41.32 -2.68
N LEU A 64 -15.61 41.22 -1.35
CA LEU A 64 -16.15 40.23 -0.44
C LEU A 64 -17.55 39.70 -0.81
N LEU A 65 -17.64 38.38 -1.05
CA LEU A 65 -18.86 37.60 -0.82
C LEU A 65 -18.68 36.82 0.49
N ARG A 66 -19.28 37.34 1.57
CA ARG A 66 -19.42 36.66 2.85
C ARG A 66 -20.73 35.87 2.79
N GLU A 67 -20.66 34.60 2.40
CA GLU A 67 -21.80 33.68 2.39
C GLU A 67 -21.72 32.67 3.55
N GLY A 68 -22.65 32.82 4.51
CA GLY A 68 -23.12 31.76 5.40
C GLY A 68 -22.15 31.24 6.48
N TYR A 69 -22.68 30.44 7.41
CA TYR A 69 -21.87 29.57 8.27
C TYR A 69 -21.18 28.54 7.36
N GLY A 70 -20.04 28.96 6.80
CA GLY A 70 -19.38 28.34 5.66
C GLY A 70 -18.91 26.93 5.93
N PHE A 71 -19.69 25.95 5.44
CA PHE A 71 -19.10 24.69 5.03
C PHE A 71 -18.11 25.01 3.90
N ARG A 72 -16.83 24.70 4.11
CA ARG A 72 -15.85 24.71 3.02
C ARG A 72 -16.40 23.86 1.86
N PRO A 73 -16.08 24.18 0.59
CA PRO A 73 -16.24 23.21 -0.48
C PRO A 73 -15.64 21.87 -0.02
N THR A 74 -16.31 20.75 -0.32
CA THR A 74 -15.85 19.42 0.09
C THR A 74 -14.36 19.28 -0.23
N SER A 75 -13.53 19.20 0.81
CA SER A 75 -12.10 18.98 0.66
C SER A 75 -11.90 17.56 0.17
N GLY A 76 -11.74 17.43 -1.14
CA GLY A 76 -11.70 16.16 -1.85
C GLY A 76 -12.93 16.02 -2.74
N ALA A 77 -12.72 15.97 -4.05
CA ALA A 77 -13.67 15.27 -4.90
C ALA A 77 -13.77 13.85 -4.33
N SER A 78 -14.96 13.45 -3.85
CA SER A 78 -15.23 12.06 -3.49
C SER A 78 -14.63 11.17 -4.56
N THR A 79 -13.87 10.15 -4.17
CA THR A 79 -13.36 9.14 -5.10
C THR A 79 -14.49 8.79 -6.07
N PRO A 80 -14.31 8.94 -7.39
CA PRO A 80 -15.39 8.70 -8.34
C PRO A 80 -15.96 7.31 -8.07
N LEU A 81 -17.26 7.25 -7.76
CA LEU A 81 -18.00 6.00 -7.84
C LEU A 81 -18.03 5.64 -9.32
N THR A 82 -17.05 4.85 -9.78
CA THR A 82 -17.06 4.35 -11.15
C THR A 82 -18.35 3.55 -11.33
N PRO A 83 -19.25 3.92 -12.27
CA PRO A 83 -20.40 3.10 -12.59
C PRO A 83 -19.87 1.76 -13.10
N GLY A 84 -20.31 0.66 -12.49
CA GLY A 84 -19.84 -0.68 -12.82
C GLY A 84 -20.03 -0.98 -14.30
N SER A 85 -18.93 -1.06 -15.05
CA SER A 85 -18.93 -1.62 -16.40
C SER A 85 -18.66 -3.13 -16.31
N GLY A 86 -19.70 -3.92 -16.56
CA GLY A 86 -19.63 -5.37 -16.82
C GLY A 86 -19.51 -6.24 -15.58
N LEU A 87 -20.11 -7.43 -15.64
CA LEU A 87 -20.10 -8.45 -14.58
C LEU A 87 -18.71 -8.59 -13.96
N ARG A 88 -18.58 -8.28 -12.67
CA ARG A 88 -17.37 -8.58 -11.89
C ARG A 88 -17.80 -9.36 -10.65
N ASP A 89 -17.29 -10.58 -10.53
CA ASP A 89 -17.48 -11.48 -9.38
C ASP A 89 -16.71 -11.06 -8.11
N SER A 90 -16.01 -9.91 -8.15
CA SER A 90 -15.25 -9.37 -7.02
C SER A 90 -15.68 -7.93 -6.71
N PRO A 91 -16.13 -7.63 -5.49
CA PRO A 91 -16.34 -6.25 -5.03
C PRO A 91 -15.04 -5.47 -4.80
N LEU A 92 -13.85 -6.06 -5.01
CA LEU A 92 -12.61 -5.29 -5.13
C LEU A 92 -12.55 -4.62 -6.53
N PRO A 93 -12.29 -3.30 -6.60
CA PRO A 93 -12.36 -2.55 -7.86
C PRO A 93 -11.29 -2.92 -8.91
N ASP A 94 -10.27 -3.67 -8.53
CA ASP A 94 -9.09 -3.94 -9.36
C ASP A 94 -8.88 -5.44 -9.61
N PRO A 95 -8.78 -5.87 -10.89
CA PRO A 95 -8.54 -7.28 -11.25
C PRO A 95 -7.20 -7.84 -10.75
N HIS A 96 -6.25 -6.99 -10.36
CA HIS A 96 -4.95 -7.43 -9.83
C HIS A 96 -4.89 -7.56 -8.31
N GLY A 97 -5.97 -7.22 -7.59
CA GLY A 97 -6.01 -7.24 -6.13
C GLY A 97 -5.21 -6.12 -5.46
N LEU A 98 -4.78 -5.10 -6.21
CA LEU A 98 -4.06 -3.92 -5.73
C LEU A 98 -5.00 -2.88 -5.09
N GLY A 99 -6.30 -3.17 -5.00
CA GLY A 99 -7.34 -2.26 -4.49
C GLY A 99 -7.67 -1.14 -5.47
N TRP A 100 -8.33 -0.06 -5.03
CA TRP A 100 -8.62 1.08 -5.90
C TRP A 100 -7.32 1.61 -6.55
N PRO A 101 -7.14 1.49 -7.88
CA PRO A 101 -5.86 1.79 -8.48
C PRO A 101 -5.71 3.32 -8.59
N ALA A 102 -4.73 3.88 -7.88
CA ALA A 102 -4.10 5.10 -8.39
C ALA A 102 -3.47 4.73 -9.73
N LYS A 103 -3.58 5.62 -10.74
CA LYS A 103 -3.23 5.36 -12.15
C LYS A 103 -1.84 4.72 -12.39
N SER A 104 -0.94 4.76 -11.41
CA SER A 104 0.45 4.30 -11.47
C SER A 104 0.81 3.11 -10.54
N THR A 105 -0.12 2.50 -9.80
CA THR A 105 0.23 1.39 -8.88
C THR A 105 0.70 0.14 -9.60
N ILE A 106 0.12 -0.18 -10.77
CA ILE A 106 0.58 -1.30 -11.62
C ILE A 106 2.01 -1.06 -12.15
N LEU A 107 2.32 0.18 -12.55
CA LEU A 107 3.66 0.54 -12.98
C LEU A 107 4.67 0.42 -11.83
N ARG A 108 4.25 0.76 -10.61
CA ARG A 108 5.08 0.63 -9.40
C ARG A 108 5.40 -0.83 -9.10
N LEU A 109 4.40 -1.72 -9.15
CA LEU A 109 4.56 -3.16 -8.94
C LEU A 109 5.60 -3.77 -9.90
N ASN A 110 5.52 -3.40 -11.18
CA ASN A 110 6.35 -3.96 -12.25
C ASN A 110 7.62 -3.14 -12.56
N ALA A 111 7.97 -2.18 -11.71
CA ALA A 111 9.11 -1.29 -11.95
C ALA A 111 10.45 -2.03 -11.89
N SER A 112 11.31 -1.76 -12.87
CA SER A 112 12.72 -2.16 -12.88
C SER A 112 13.52 -1.47 -11.74
N PRO A 113 14.70 -2.00 -11.38
CA PRO A 113 15.57 -1.36 -10.40
C PRO A 113 15.92 0.09 -10.74
N ALA A 114 16.15 0.39 -12.03
CA ALA A 114 16.44 1.74 -12.50
C ALA A 114 15.24 2.69 -12.31
N GLU A 115 14.01 2.24 -12.62
CA GLU A 115 12.80 3.04 -12.41
C GLU A 115 12.50 3.28 -10.92
N ARG A 116 12.79 2.29 -10.06
CA ARG A 116 12.69 2.45 -8.60
C ARG A 116 13.67 3.50 -8.09
N ALA A 117 14.93 3.44 -8.51
CA ALA A 117 15.95 4.42 -8.14
C ALA A 117 15.61 5.83 -8.65
N ALA A 118 15.11 5.96 -9.89
CA ALA A 118 14.69 7.24 -10.45
C ALA A 118 13.51 7.85 -9.67
N ARG A 119 12.55 7.02 -9.22
CA ARG A 119 11.43 7.48 -8.38
C ARG A 119 11.91 7.94 -7.01
N GLU A 120 12.79 7.17 -6.36
CA GLU A 120 13.35 7.52 -5.05
C GLU A 120 14.11 8.84 -5.14
N LYS A 121 14.97 9.01 -6.16
CA LYS A 121 15.67 10.27 -6.42
C LYS A 121 14.69 11.44 -6.57
N LYS A 122 13.63 11.27 -7.37
CA LYS A 122 12.61 12.31 -7.56
C LYS A 122 11.91 12.68 -6.25
N MET A 123 11.66 11.71 -5.37
CA MET A 123 11.08 11.95 -4.05
C MET A 123 12.07 12.67 -3.13
N THR A 124 13.34 12.27 -3.10
CA THR A 124 14.41 12.94 -2.37
C THR A 124 14.48 14.42 -2.77
N ASP A 125 14.54 14.72 -4.07
CA ASP A 125 14.58 16.09 -4.59
C ASP A 125 13.35 16.90 -4.10
N ALA A 126 12.15 16.30 -4.13
CA ALA A 126 10.94 16.95 -3.64
C ALA A 126 10.93 17.19 -2.13
N VAL A 127 11.48 16.28 -1.32
CA VAL A 127 11.56 16.46 0.13
C VAL A 127 12.54 17.57 0.49
N ARG A 128 13.66 17.68 -0.23
CA ARG A 128 14.58 18.82 -0.07
C ARG A 128 13.84 20.13 -0.30
N THR A 129 13.06 20.23 -1.37
CA THR A 129 12.21 21.41 -1.62
C THR A 129 11.22 21.68 -0.48
N ILE A 130 10.62 20.63 0.11
CA ILE A 130 9.74 20.80 1.28
C ILE A 130 10.49 21.43 2.45
N LEU A 131 11.72 20.96 2.75
CA LEU A 131 12.54 21.50 3.84
C LEU A 131 12.86 22.99 3.62
N GLU A 132 13.27 23.36 2.42
CA GLU A 132 13.50 24.76 2.03
C GLU A 132 12.21 25.59 2.20
N CYS A 133 11.07 25.07 1.74
CA CYS A 133 9.79 25.78 1.79
C CYS A 133 9.28 26.00 3.22
N ILE A 134 9.66 25.16 4.19
CA ILE A 134 9.29 25.37 5.61
C ILE A 134 10.30 26.25 6.35
N GLY A 135 11.35 26.72 5.67
CA GLY A 135 12.37 27.62 6.22
C GLY A 135 13.53 26.91 6.93
N GLU A 136 13.72 25.61 6.71
CA GLU A 136 14.87 24.87 7.23
C GLU A 136 16.07 24.96 6.27
N ASP A 137 17.28 24.79 6.81
CA ASP A 137 18.51 24.57 6.05
C ASP A 137 18.67 23.06 5.76
N PRO A 138 18.50 22.58 4.52
CA PRO A 138 18.62 21.16 4.20
C PRO A 138 20.03 20.61 4.35
N ASP A 139 21.05 21.46 4.36
CA ASP A 139 22.46 21.05 4.39
C ASP A 139 23.03 20.95 5.81
N ARG A 140 22.26 21.35 6.84
CA ARG A 140 22.65 21.13 8.23
C ARG A 140 22.78 19.64 8.55
N GLU A 141 23.72 19.28 9.42
CA GLU A 141 24.11 17.90 9.75
C GLU A 141 22.90 16.95 9.95
N GLY A 142 21.90 17.38 10.71
CA GLY A 142 20.70 16.58 11.01
C GLY A 142 19.78 16.34 9.82
N LEU A 143 19.76 17.23 8.82
CA LEU A 143 18.86 17.17 7.65
C LEU A 143 19.54 16.73 6.36
N ALA A 144 20.87 16.74 6.29
CA ALA A 144 21.62 16.39 5.09
C ALA A 144 21.18 15.06 4.44
N ARG A 145 20.73 14.09 5.26
CA ARG A 145 20.20 12.78 4.81
C ARG A 145 18.69 12.59 5.03
N THR A 146 17.98 13.62 5.48
CA THR A 146 16.53 13.55 5.72
C THR A 146 15.73 13.32 4.44
N PRO A 147 16.04 13.99 3.31
CA PRO A 147 15.36 13.74 2.05
C PRO A 147 15.32 12.27 1.62
N GLU A 148 16.47 11.57 1.67
CA GLU A 148 16.55 10.15 1.32
C GLU A 148 15.80 9.29 2.33
N ARG A 149 16.02 9.51 3.63
CA ARG A 149 15.35 8.74 4.70
C ARG A 149 13.83 8.87 4.61
N TYR A 150 13.32 10.07 4.33
CA TYR A 150 11.89 10.31 4.21
C TYR A 150 11.32 9.65 2.95
N ALA A 151 12.01 9.75 1.81
CA ALA A 151 11.60 9.06 0.59
C ALA A 151 11.48 7.55 0.81
N GLN A 152 12.50 6.94 1.42
CA GLN A 152 12.50 5.52 1.79
C GLN A 152 11.37 5.15 2.75
N ALA A 153 11.14 5.98 3.77
CA ALA A 153 10.07 5.77 4.74
C ALA A 153 8.69 5.78 4.07
N VAL A 154 8.41 6.75 3.19
CA VAL A 154 7.13 6.82 2.45
C VAL A 154 6.97 5.62 1.51
N MET A 155 8.04 5.20 0.84
CA MET A 155 8.01 4.02 -0.02
C MET A 155 7.69 2.75 0.78
N TRP A 156 8.31 2.59 1.95
CA TRP A 156 7.98 1.52 2.90
C TRP A 156 6.50 1.60 3.31
N MET A 157 6.04 2.77 3.77
CA MET A 157 4.68 2.95 4.32
C MET A 157 3.58 2.75 3.28
N THR A 158 3.94 2.74 2.01
CA THR A 158 3.04 2.54 0.87
C THR A 158 3.36 1.27 0.08
N ARG A 159 4.17 0.35 0.62
CA ARG A 159 4.58 -0.90 -0.07
C ARG A 159 3.42 -1.85 -0.37
N GLY A 160 2.28 -1.70 0.31
CA GLY A 160 1.09 -2.52 0.08
C GLY A 160 0.49 -2.36 -1.32
N TYR A 161 0.90 -1.35 -2.09
CA TYR A 161 0.57 -1.23 -3.51
C TYR A 161 1.41 -2.14 -4.42
N GLU A 162 2.49 -2.75 -3.90
CA GLU A 162 3.39 -3.67 -4.60
C GLU A 162 3.12 -5.13 -4.18
N GLU A 163 2.06 -5.38 -3.41
CA GLU A 163 1.70 -6.71 -2.91
C GLU A 163 0.39 -7.17 -3.55
N ARG A 164 0.41 -8.36 -4.14
CA ARG A 164 -0.79 -9.03 -4.66
C ARG A 164 -1.35 -9.95 -3.59
N LEU A 165 -2.67 -9.91 -3.37
CA LEU A 165 -3.32 -10.74 -2.35
C LEU A 165 -3.11 -12.24 -2.57
N ALA A 166 -3.10 -12.69 -3.83
CA ALA A 166 -2.84 -14.10 -4.16
C ALA A 166 -1.48 -14.57 -3.61
N ASP A 167 -0.44 -13.75 -3.78
CA ASP A 167 0.92 -14.02 -3.29
C ASP A 167 1.01 -13.89 -1.76
N VAL A 168 0.17 -13.04 -1.15
CA VAL A 168 0.09 -12.93 0.31
C VAL A 168 -0.52 -14.20 0.90
N ILE A 169 -1.58 -14.75 0.29
CA ILE A 169 -2.28 -15.95 0.75
C ILE A 169 -1.40 -17.20 0.52
N ASN A 170 -0.77 -17.34 -0.66
CA ASN A 170 0.22 -18.36 -1.00
C ASN A 170 -0.14 -19.77 -0.51
N ASP A 171 -1.28 -20.29 -0.98
CA ASP A 171 -1.80 -21.64 -0.69
C ASP A 171 -1.96 -21.99 0.80
N ALA A 172 -1.91 -21.02 1.71
CA ALA A 172 -2.15 -21.22 3.14
C ALA A 172 -3.65 -21.29 3.47
N VAL A 173 -4.38 -22.03 2.63
CA VAL A 173 -5.80 -22.35 2.79
C VAL A 173 -5.87 -23.85 3.03
N PHE A 174 -6.41 -24.23 4.18
CA PHE A 174 -6.44 -25.60 4.65
C PHE A 174 -7.87 -26.09 4.68
N ALA A 175 -8.09 -27.33 4.23
CA ALA A 175 -9.37 -28.01 4.42
C ALA A 175 -9.40 -28.57 5.84
N GLU A 176 -10.28 -28.03 6.67
CA GLU A 176 -10.45 -28.44 8.07
C GLU A 176 -11.95 -28.53 8.35
N ASP A 177 -12.36 -29.57 9.07
CA ASP A 177 -13.76 -29.76 9.49
C ASP A 177 -14.06 -28.89 10.71
N HIS A 178 -14.00 -27.58 10.50
CA HIS A 178 -14.27 -26.55 11.50
C HIS A 178 -15.33 -25.58 10.99
N ASP A 179 -16.43 -25.46 11.71
CA ASP A 179 -17.58 -24.63 11.34
C ASP A 179 -17.95 -23.59 12.41
N GLU A 180 -17.10 -23.41 13.41
CA GLU A 180 -17.23 -22.40 14.47
C GLU A 180 -16.46 -21.11 14.16
N MET A 181 -16.68 -20.08 14.98
CA MET A 181 -16.08 -18.77 14.79
C MET A 181 -14.57 -18.77 15.10
N VAL A 182 -13.77 -18.37 14.12
CA VAL A 182 -12.33 -18.10 14.30
C VAL A 182 -12.13 -16.60 14.46
N ILE A 183 -11.41 -16.17 15.50
CA ILE A 183 -11.10 -14.76 15.78
C ILE A 183 -9.59 -14.57 15.94
N VAL A 184 -9.05 -13.57 15.23
CA VAL A 184 -7.73 -12.99 15.52
C VAL A 184 -7.93 -11.52 15.85
N ARG A 185 -7.65 -11.15 17.10
CA ARG A 185 -7.78 -9.79 17.61
C ARG A 185 -6.43 -9.18 17.97
N ASP A 186 -6.44 -7.89 18.26
CA ASP A 186 -5.27 -7.11 18.66
C ASP A 186 -4.16 -7.07 17.61
N ILE A 187 -4.53 -7.14 16.31
CA ILE A 187 -3.58 -6.99 15.21
C ILE A 187 -3.20 -5.50 15.11
N ASP A 188 -1.96 -5.17 15.48
CA ASP A 188 -1.44 -3.82 15.35
C ASP A 188 -1.28 -3.42 13.88
N VAL A 189 -1.80 -2.25 13.54
CA VAL A 189 -1.71 -1.68 12.20
C VAL A 189 -1.32 -0.21 12.24
N ALA A 190 -0.57 0.21 11.21
CA ALA A 190 -0.23 1.60 10.97
C ALA A 190 -0.46 1.92 9.49
N SER A 191 -1.18 3.00 9.23
CA SER A 191 -1.52 3.44 7.88
C SER A 191 -1.35 4.95 7.74
N LEU A 192 -1.43 5.46 6.52
CA LEU A 192 -1.32 6.89 6.22
C LEU A 192 -2.67 7.44 5.78
N CYS A 193 -3.14 8.50 6.45
CA CYS A 193 -4.36 9.19 6.06
C CYS A 193 -4.16 9.84 4.69
N GLU A 194 -4.97 9.48 3.70
CA GLU A 194 -4.80 9.99 2.32
C GLU A 194 -5.01 11.51 2.21
N HIS A 195 -5.77 12.11 3.13
CA HIS A 195 -6.06 13.54 3.12
C HIS A 195 -4.88 14.42 3.57
N HIS A 196 -3.97 13.87 4.39
CA HIS A 196 -2.93 14.66 5.05
C HIS A 196 -1.54 14.03 4.98
N LEU A 197 -1.43 12.78 4.49
CA LEU A 197 -0.21 11.97 4.51
C LEU A 197 0.39 11.80 5.92
N VAL A 198 -0.48 11.84 6.92
CA VAL A 198 -0.13 11.74 8.34
C VAL A 198 -0.64 10.39 8.89
N PRO A 199 0.11 9.71 9.77
CA PRO A 199 -0.28 8.38 10.24
C PRO A 199 -1.61 8.32 11.00
N PHE A 200 -2.30 7.21 10.85
CA PHE A 200 -3.26 6.72 11.84
C PHE A 200 -2.90 5.27 12.21
N MET A 201 -2.99 4.96 13.50
CA MET A 201 -2.47 3.72 14.07
C MET A 201 -3.49 3.16 15.05
N GLY A 202 -3.55 1.84 15.14
CA GLY A 202 -4.53 1.19 15.98
C GLY A 202 -4.52 -0.33 15.87
N LYS A 203 -5.64 -0.93 16.23
CA LYS A 203 -5.82 -2.38 16.29
C LYS A 203 -6.96 -2.83 15.39
N ILE A 204 -6.81 -4.01 14.81
CA ILE A 204 -7.85 -4.69 14.05
C ILE A 204 -8.18 -6.01 14.73
N ALA A 205 -9.47 -6.28 14.84
CA ALA A 205 -10.01 -7.60 15.13
C ALA A 205 -10.72 -8.15 13.89
N ILE A 206 -10.37 -9.38 13.53
CA ILE A 206 -10.88 -10.08 12.36
C ILE A 206 -11.49 -11.39 12.83
N ALA A 207 -12.70 -11.68 12.38
CA ALA A 207 -13.35 -12.96 12.58
C ALA A 207 -13.95 -13.49 11.29
N TYR A 208 -14.05 -14.81 11.17
CA TYR A 208 -14.82 -15.46 10.13
C TYR A 208 -15.38 -16.78 10.64
N ILE A 209 -16.46 -17.26 10.01
CA ILE A 209 -17.00 -18.60 10.23
C ILE A 209 -16.67 -19.42 8.97
N PRO A 210 -15.79 -20.43 9.05
CA PRO A 210 -15.33 -21.17 7.88
C PRO A 210 -16.48 -21.89 7.15
N ASN A 211 -16.21 -22.25 5.91
CA ASN A 211 -17.01 -23.18 5.14
C ASN A 211 -16.08 -24.24 4.56
N GLN A 212 -15.65 -25.18 5.40
CA GLN A 212 -14.65 -26.23 5.12
C GLN A 212 -13.21 -25.73 4.89
N LEU A 213 -13.01 -24.45 4.55
CA LEU A 213 -11.72 -23.84 4.32
C LEU A 213 -11.34 -22.86 5.43
N VAL A 214 -10.16 -23.07 6.01
CA VAL A 214 -9.54 -22.24 7.05
C VAL A 214 -8.32 -21.54 6.48
N LEU A 215 -8.13 -20.27 6.83
CA LEU A 215 -6.95 -19.50 6.44
C LEU A 215 -5.90 -19.57 7.54
N GLY A 216 -4.63 -19.75 7.19
CA GLY A 216 -3.54 -19.69 8.17
C GLY A 216 -3.56 -18.36 8.95
N LEU A 217 -3.50 -18.41 10.28
CA LEU A 217 -3.72 -17.24 11.15
C LEU A 217 -2.82 -16.04 10.80
N SER A 218 -1.56 -16.30 10.45
CA SER A 218 -0.61 -15.26 10.06
C SER A 218 -1.02 -14.50 8.79
N LYS A 219 -1.86 -15.09 7.93
CA LYS A 219 -2.35 -14.45 6.72
C LYS A 219 -3.38 -13.37 6.99
N LEU A 220 -4.19 -13.48 8.05
CA LEU A 220 -5.12 -12.42 8.45
C LEU A 220 -4.37 -11.13 8.78
N ALA A 221 -3.27 -11.25 9.56
CA ALA A 221 -2.39 -10.12 9.86
C ALA A 221 -1.69 -9.59 8.59
N ARG A 222 -1.23 -10.46 7.69
CA ARG A 222 -0.60 -10.03 6.43
C ARG A 222 -1.58 -9.31 5.50
N ILE A 223 -2.83 -9.76 5.40
CA ILE A 223 -3.88 -9.08 4.62
C ILE A 223 -4.13 -7.68 5.20
N ALA A 224 -4.23 -7.55 6.52
CA ALA A 224 -4.38 -6.26 7.19
C ALA A 224 -3.18 -5.33 6.92
N GLU A 225 -1.96 -5.86 6.96
CA GLU A 225 -0.72 -5.15 6.63
C GLU A 225 -0.72 -4.66 5.16
N THR A 226 -1.02 -5.54 4.20
CA THR A 226 -1.06 -5.20 2.76
C THR A 226 -1.99 -4.02 2.47
N PHE A 227 -3.16 -3.95 3.11
CA PHE A 227 -4.07 -2.82 2.91
C PHE A 227 -3.71 -1.59 3.75
N SER A 228 -3.16 -1.76 4.96
CA SER A 228 -2.78 -0.64 5.80
C SER A 228 -1.54 0.08 5.28
N ARG A 229 -0.64 -0.60 4.55
CA ARG A 229 0.55 0.02 3.91
C ARG A 229 0.21 0.70 2.58
N ARG A 230 -0.79 1.59 2.64
CA ARG A 230 -1.33 2.38 1.54
C ARG A 230 -1.77 3.74 2.07
N LEU A 231 -2.09 4.67 1.17
CA LEU A 231 -2.88 5.84 1.53
C LEU A 231 -4.34 5.41 1.70
N GLN A 232 -4.92 5.74 2.85
CA GLN A 232 -6.18 5.15 3.28
C GLN A 232 -7.15 6.15 3.94
N VAL A 233 -8.40 5.69 3.93
CA VAL A 233 -9.50 6.10 4.81
C VAL A 233 -9.88 4.87 5.63
N GLN A 234 -10.12 5.02 6.93
CA GLN A 234 -10.25 3.88 7.85
C GLN A 234 -11.44 2.96 7.48
N GLU A 235 -12.55 3.55 7.05
CA GLU A 235 -13.74 2.88 6.55
C GLU A 235 -13.42 1.99 5.35
N ARG A 236 -12.60 2.51 4.42
CA ARG A 236 -12.17 1.78 3.22
C ARG A 236 -11.25 0.64 3.59
N LEU A 237 -10.25 0.89 4.43
CA LEU A 237 -9.32 -0.12 4.94
C LEU A 237 -10.07 -1.30 5.57
N THR A 238 -11.01 -1.00 6.48
CA THR A 238 -11.83 -2.01 7.18
C THR A 238 -12.61 -2.86 6.20
N LYS A 239 -13.26 -2.24 5.21
CA LYS A 239 -14.05 -2.93 4.19
C LYS A 239 -13.19 -3.78 3.26
N GLN A 240 -12.02 -3.29 2.85
CA GLN A 240 -11.10 -4.01 1.96
C GLN A 240 -10.60 -5.31 2.59
N ILE A 241 -10.24 -5.29 3.87
CA ILE A 241 -9.82 -6.48 4.60
C ILE A 241 -10.94 -7.52 4.65
N ALA A 242 -12.16 -7.11 5.01
CA ALA A 242 -13.31 -8.02 5.08
C ALA A 242 -13.61 -8.68 3.74
N ILE A 243 -13.59 -7.89 2.65
CA ILE A 243 -13.82 -8.38 1.29
C ILE A 243 -12.72 -9.36 0.87
N ALA A 244 -11.45 -9.03 1.11
CA ALA A 244 -10.33 -9.88 0.71
C ALA A 244 -10.42 -11.28 1.35
N ILE A 245 -10.79 -11.35 2.62
CA ILE A 245 -11.00 -12.63 3.32
C ILE A 245 -12.22 -13.37 2.74
N GLN A 246 -13.31 -12.64 2.48
CA GLN A 246 -14.51 -13.22 1.89
C GLN A 246 -14.25 -13.85 0.51
N GLU A 247 -13.43 -13.20 -0.31
CA GLU A 247 -13.05 -13.70 -1.63
C GLU A 247 -12.05 -14.86 -1.55
N ALA A 248 -11.12 -14.80 -0.60
CA ALA A 248 -10.05 -15.80 -0.46
C ALA A 248 -10.57 -17.20 -0.11
N ILE A 249 -11.46 -17.31 0.88
CA ILE A 249 -11.89 -18.61 1.43
C ILE A 249 -13.40 -18.85 1.39
N LYS A 250 -14.18 -17.88 0.87
CA LYS A 250 -15.65 -17.94 0.78
C LYS A 250 -16.32 -18.47 2.07
N PRO A 251 -16.00 -17.88 3.24
CA PRO A 251 -16.55 -18.31 4.51
C PRO A 251 -18.05 -17.99 4.58
N ARG A 252 -18.75 -18.58 5.55
CA ARG A 252 -20.17 -18.29 5.84
C ARG A 252 -20.38 -16.82 6.22
N GLY A 253 -19.35 -16.17 6.73
CA GLY A 253 -19.31 -14.72 6.93
C GLY A 253 -17.97 -14.25 7.47
N VAL A 254 -17.74 -12.94 7.40
CA VAL A 254 -16.55 -12.25 7.89
C VAL A 254 -16.97 -11.03 8.69
N ALA A 255 -16.27 -10.76 9.79
CA ALA A 255 -16.37 -9.54 10.56
C ALA A 255 -14.99 -8.91 10.72
N VAL A 256 -14.90 -7.60 10.50
CA VAL A 256 -13.70 -6.81 10.79
C VAL A 256 -14.11 -5.60 11.60
N VAL A 257 -13.44 -5.38 12.72
CA VAL A 257 -13.55 -4.16 13.52
C VAL A 257 -12.16 -3.55 13.62
N MET A 258 -12.06 -2.25 13.39
CA MET A 258 -10.83 -1.50 13.52
C MET A 258 -11.07 -0.31 14.46
N GLU A 259 -10.16 -0.13 15.40
CA GLU A 259 -10.07 1.05 16.25
C GLU A 259 -8.73 1.73 16.01
N ALA A 260 -8.72 3.05 15.80
CA ALA A 260 -7.49 3.77 15.55
C ALA A 260 -7.51 5.22 16.02
N THR A 261 -6.32 5.72 16.36
CA THR A 261 -6.06 7.14 16.62
C THR A 261 -5.50 7.78 15.37
N HIS A 262 -6.03 8.95 15.00
CA HIS A 262 -5.63 9.70 13.81
C HIS A 262 -4.73 10.86 14.19
N MET A 263 -3.46 10.85 13.78
CA MET A 263 -2.54 11.94 14.13
C MET A 263 -2.97 13.27 13.50
N CYS A 264 -3.70 13.24 12.38
CA CYS A 264 -4.27 14.44 11.78
C CYS A 264 -5.35 15.13 12.65
N MET A 265 -5.91 14.44 13.64
CA MET A 265 -6.82 14.99 14.66
C MET A 265 -6.10 15.26 15.99
N THR A 266 -5.04 14.51 16.29
CA THR A 266 -4.32 14.60 17.57
C THR A 266 -3.30 15.74 17.60
N MET A 267 -2.41 15.82 16.60
CA MET A 267 -1.27 16.75 16.63
C MET A 267 -1.56 18.09 15.95
N ARG A 268 -2.66 18.19 15.20
CA ARG A 268 -3.06 19.38 14.43
C ARG A 268 -4.58 19.47 14.32
N GLY A 269 -5.06 20.54 13.71
CA GLY A 269 -6.49 20.74 13.45
C GLY A 269 -7.26 20.88 14.77
N VAL A 270 -8.16 19.93 15.05
CA VAL A 270 -9.03 19.96 16.24
C VAL A 270 -8.33 19.58 17.56
N GLN A 271 -7.13 18.99 17.48
CA GLN A 271 -6.26 18.66 18.62
C GLN A 271 -7.00 17.92 19.76
N LYS A 272 -7.54 16.74 19.45
CA LYS A 272 -8.27 15.88 20.41
C LYS A 272 -7.47 14.62 20.72
N PRO A 273 -6.41 14.72 21.56
CA PRO A 273 -5.73 13.54 22.05
C PRO A 273 -6.70 12.63 22.81
N GLY A 274 -6.52 11.32 22.66
CA GLY A 274 -7.41 10.31 23.25
C GLY A 274 -8.66 10.00 22.42
N SER A 275 -8.92 10.73 21.32
CA SER A 275 -10.01 10.39 20.40
C SER A 275 -9.68 9.10 19.63
N ILE A 276 -10.60 8.13 19.68
CA ILE A 276 -10.51 6.86 18.97
C ILE A 276 -11.66 6.77 17.97
N THR A 277 -11.33 6.43 16.72
CA THR A 277 -12.32 6.15 15.69
C THR A 277 -12.49 4.64 15.56
N VAL A 278 -13.73 4.17 15.64
CA VAL A 278 -14.08 2.75 15.47
C VAL A 278 -14.88 2.57 14.17
N THR A 279 -14.43 1.66 13.32
CA THR A 279 -15.10 1.26 12.08
C THR A 279 -15.32 -0.23 12.06
N SER A 280 -16.37 -0.71 11.39
CA SER A 280 -16.61 -2.13 11.24
C SER A 280 -17.19 -2.50 9.87
N CYS A 281 -16.92 -3.72 9.43
CA CYS A 281 -17.50 -4.31 8.24
C CYS A 281 -17.95 -5.73 8.53
N MET A 282 -19.23 -6.02 8.28
CA MET A 282 -19.85 -7.32 8.52
C MET A 282 -20.37 -7.89 7.20
N LEU A 283 -19.97 -9.12 6.87
CA LEU A 283 -20.36 -9.86 5.66
C LEU A 283 -20.95 -11.22 6.04
N GLY A 284 -21.78 -11.77 5.15
CA GLY A 284 -22.42 -13.08 5.35
C GLY A 284 -23.23 -13.15 6.65
N CYS A 285 -23.07 -14.25 7.39
CA CYS A 285 -23.78 -14.50 8.64
C CYS A 285 -23.58 -13.40 9.71
N PHE A 286 -22.43 -12.73 9.78
CA PHE A 286 -22.23 -11.59 10.71
C PHE A 286 -23.13 -10.39 10.39
N ARG A 287 -23.54 -10.24 9.13
CA ARG A 287 -24.46 -9.16 8.73
C ARG A 287 -25.91 -9.54 9.02
N THR A 288 -26.29 -10.77 8.65
CA THR A 288 -27.69 -11.22 8.68
C THR A 288 -28.13 -11.80 10.03
N GLN A 289 -27.21 -12.32 10.85
CA GLN A 289 -27.52 -12.97 12.12
C GLN A 289 -27.00 -12.13 13.28
N GLN A 290 -27.93 -11.54 14.04
CA GLN A 290 -27.60 -10.65 15.15
C GLN A 290 -26.82 -11.37 16.27
N LYS A 291 -27.22 -12.60 16.63
CA LYS A 291 -26.56 -13.36 17.70
C LYS A 291 -25.08 -13.63 17.42
N THR A 292 -24.74 -14.03 16.19
CA THR A 292 -23.36 -14.23 15.73
C THR A 292 -22.55 -12.93 15.79
N ARG A 293 -23.16 -11.80 15.42
CA ARG A 293 -22.50 -10.49 15.52
C ARG A 293 -22.26 -10.08 16.97
N GLU A 294 -23.23 -10.31 17.85
CA GLU A 294 -23.12 -10.01 19.28
C GLU A 294 -22.06 -10.85 19.97
N GLU A 295 -21.98 -12.14 19.63
CA GLU A 295 -20.93 -13.05 20.09
C GLU A 295 -19.53 -12.50 19.75
N PHE A 296 -19.29 -12.16 18.48
CA PHE A 296 -18.02 -11.55 18.06
C PHE A 296 -17.72 -10.24 18.77
N LEU A 297 -18.67 -9.30 18.81
CA LEU A 297 -18.48 -8.01 19.46
C LEU A 297 -18.23 -8.14 20.97
N THR A 298 -18.71 -9.22 21.60
CA THR A 298 -18.45 -9.52 23.00
C THR A 298 -17.04 -10.10 23.19
N LEU A 299 -16.63 -11.02 22.32
CA LEU A 299 -15.32 -11.68 22.38
C LEU A 299 -14.15 -10.73 22.10
N ILE A 300 -14.32 -9.74 21.22
CA ILE A 300 -13.25 -8.76 20.93
C ILE A 300 -13.10 -7.67 22.00
N LYS A 301 -14.11 -7.49 22.85
CA LYS A 301 -14.06 -6.54 24.00
C LYS A 301 -13.30 -7.12 25.21
N GLY A 302 -12.69 -8.29 25.08
CA GLY A 302 -12.25 -9.12 26.20
C GLY A 302 -11.33 -8.43 27.21
N ARG A 303 -11.91 -8.18 28.40
CA ARG A 303 -11.38 -7.82 29.74
C ARG A 303 -10.19 -6.86 29.84
#